data_AF-A0A453KLG4-F1
#
_entry.id   AF-A0A453KLG4-F1
#
_cell.length_a   1.000
_cell.length_b   1.000
_cell.length_c   1.000
_cell.angle_alpha   90.00
_cell.angle_beta   90.00
_cell.angle_gamma   90.00
#
_symmetry.space_group_name_H-M   'P 1'
#
loop_
_entity.id
_entity.type
_entity.pdbx_description
1 polymer ?
#
loop_
_entity_poly.entity_id
_entity_poly.type
_entity_poly.pdbx_seq_one_letter_code
_entity_poly.pdbx_strand_id
1 'polypeptide(L)'
;MGAMATSTIAGTLHSRHLHCRTLLLLLPYLPIAFLLVDGGGIPTTLDGPFTPATRAFDRSLRQGSEDVPLSDPRLAPRARPPSPEQIALAASADPSSLWVSWVTGRAQVGSHLTPLDPTAVRSEVWYGERPASADTVGHPHVARGSAEVYSQLYPYPGLLNYTSGVIHHVRLVGLRPSTRYYYRCGDSSLKGGLSDERSFVTLPAPAPDAYPRRVAVVGDLGLTGNSTSTVDHLARNDPSMILMVGDMTYANQYRTTGGRGVPCFSCSFPDAPIRESYQPRWDGWGRFMEPLASRVTMMVTEGNHEIEPQGHGGAVTFASYLARFAVPSEESGSNTKFFYSFNAGGIHFIMLGAYVDYNRTGNI
;
A
#
# COMPACT_ATOMS: atom_id res chain seq x y z
N MET A 1 20.51 55.82 45.68
CA MET A 1 20.69 56.63 46.91
C MET A 1 19.38 57.33 47.22
N GLY A 2 18.91 57.27 48.47
CA GLY A 2 17.71 57.96 49.00
C GLY A 2 16.43 57.12 48.87
N ALA A 3 16.08 56.24 49.82
CA ALA A 3 15.48 56.49 51.14
C ALA A 3 13.99 56.92 51.04
N MET A 4 13.00 56.07 51.36
CA MET A 4 12.48 55.61 52.67
C MET A 4 11.50 56.59 53.36
N ALA A 5 10.48 56.00 53.99
CA ALA A 5 9.56 56.49 55.04
C ALA A 5 8.31 57.28 54.60
N THR A 6 7.06 56.81 54.74
CA THR A 6 6.22 56.43 55.92
C THR A 6 5.78 57.58 56.83
N SER A 7 4.45 57.75 56.96
CA SER A 7 3.72 58.43 58.05
C SER A 7 2.22 58.31 57.74
N THR A 8 1.43 57.34 58.22
CA THR A 8 0.74 57.19 59.53
C THR A 8 -0.01 58.42 60.05
N ILE A 9 -1.28 58.22 60.46
CA ILE A 9 -2.11 58.82 61.55
C ILE A 9 -3.60 58.60 61.16
N ALA A 10 -4.32 57.63 61.76
CA ALA A 10 -5.24 57.76 62.92
C ALA A 10 -6.42 58.73 62.68
N GLY A 11 -7.69 58.45 62.97
CA GLY A 11 -8.35 57.32 63.62
C GLY A 11 -9.87 57.58 63.75
N THR A 12 -10.57 56.54 64.21
CA THR A 12 -11.79 56.51 65.06
C THR A 12 -13.18 56.95 64.55
N LEU A 13 -14.05 55.91 64.51
CA LEU A 13 -15.43 55.78 65.02
C LEU A 13 -16.51 56.83 64.68
N HIS A 14 -17.60 56.39 64.03
CA HIS A 14 -18.90 56.28 64.72
C HIS A 14 -19.91 55.38 63.97
N SER A 15 -20.59 54.56 64.79
CA SER A 15 -21.70 53.68 64.46
C SER A 15 -22.99 54.46 64.13
N ARG A 16 -23.78 53.95 63.18
CA ARG A 16 -25.26 53.95 63.24
C ARG A 16 -25.82 52.95 62.21
N HIS A 17 -26.28 51.82 62.72
CA HIS A 17 -27.21 50.93 62.03
C HIS A 17 -28.57 51.63 61.84
N LEU A 18 -29.23 51.44 60.69
CA LEU A 18 -30.53 50.77 60.59
C LEU A 18 -31.06 50.75 59.13
N HIS A 19 -31.56 49.56 58.75
CA HIS A 19 -32.62 49.27 57.77
C HIS A 19 -32.20 49.19 56.29
N CYS A 20 -31.93 47.97 55.80
CA CYS A 20 -32.91 46.98 55.33
C CYS A 20 -33.46 47.34 53.94
N ARG A 21 -32.82 46.79 52.90
CA ARG A 21 -33.49 46.30 51.69
C ARG A 21 -32.58 45.28 50.99
N THR A 22 -32.99 44.03 51.11
CA THR A 22 -32.41 42.82 50.56
C THR A 22 -32.37 42.89 49.03
N LEU A 23 -31.18 42.89 48.44
CA LEU A 23 -30.98 42.66 47.01
C LEU A 23 -30.65 41.18 46.83
N LEU A 24 -31.64 40.38 46.38
CA LEU A 24 -31.40 39.01 45.94
C LEU A 24 -30.52 39.05 44.69
N LEU A 25 -29.25 38.66 44.82
CA LEU A 25 -28.39 38.26 43.70
C LEU A 25 -28.50 36.74 43.55
N LEU A 26 -29.34 36.30 42.61
CA LEU A 26 -29.37 34.93 42.10
C LEU A 26 -28.11 34.70 41.25
N LEU A 27 -27.07 34.14 41.84
CA LEU A 27 -25.96 33.52 41.13
C LEU A 27 -26.43 32.16 40.57
N PRO A 28 -26.35 31.90 39.25
CA PRO A 28 -26.60 30.57 38.74
C PRO A 28 -25.42 29.66 39.14
N TYR A 29 -25.73 28.64 39.93
CA TYR A 29 -24.87 27.49 40.14
C TYR A 29 -24.58 26.83 38.79
N LEU A 30 -23.44 27.12 38.17
CA LEU A 30 -22.88 26.23 37.16
C LEU A 30 -22.42 24.96 37.89
N PRO A 31 -22.96 23.77 37.59
CA PRO A 31 -22.29 22.56 38.01
C PRO A 31 -20.99 22.49 37.22
N ILE A 32 -19.86 22.60 37.91
CA ILE A 32 -18.57 22.13 37.40
C ILE A 32 -18.74 20.62 37.27
N ALA A 33 -19.23 20.18 36.12
CA ALA A 33 -19.10 18.79 35.71
C ALA A 33 -17.60 18.57 35.56
N PHE A 34 -16.99 17.98 36.59
CA PHE A 34 -15.73 17.28 36.43
C PHE A 34 -15.96 16.27 35.31
N LEU A 35 -15.51 16.61 34.10
CA LEU A 35 -15.18 15.62 33.09
C LEU A 35 -14.03 14.83 33.71
N LEU A 36 -14.38 13.79 34.47
CA LEU A 36 -13.52 12.65 34.68
C LEU A 36 -13.24 12.12 33.28
N VAL A 37 -12.13 12.58 32.70
CA VAL A 37 -11.46 11.80 31.67
C VAL A 37 -11.14 10.50 32.40
N ASP A 38 -11.87 9.43 32.06
CA ASP A 38 -11.58 8.09 32.55
C ASP A 38 -10.08 7.85 32.34
N GLY A 39 -9.33 7.87 33.44
CA GLY A 39 -7.88 7.68 33.47
C GLY A 39 -7.48 6.22 33.24
N GLY A 40 -8.37 5.42 32.64
CA GLY A 40 -8.04 4.07 32.20
C GLY A 40 -7.12 4.17 30.98
N GLY A 41 -5.89 3.67 31.10
CA GLY A 41 -4.99 3.55 29.97
C GLY A 41 -5.59 2.73 28.81
N ILE A 42 -4.88 2.67 27.69
CA ILE A 42 -5.29 1.81 26.56
C ILE A 42 -5.37 0.36 27.08
N PRO A 43 -6.53 -0.31 27.01
CA PRO A 43 -6.67 -1.67 27.50
C PRO A 43 -5.71 -2.62 26.78
N THR A 44 -5.16 -3.60 27.50
CA THR A 44 -4.19 -4.56 26.97
C THR A 44 -4.77 -5.97 26.99
N THR A 45 -4.33 -6.85 26.11
CA THR A 45 -4.81 -8.25 26.11
C THR A 45 -4.41 -9.02 27.36
N LEU A 46 -3.48 -8.51 28.18
CA LEU A 46 -3.17 -9.03 29.51
C LEU A 46 -4.36 -8.86 30.48
N ASP A 47 -5.26 -7.92 30.21
CA ASP A 47 -6.47 -7.65 31.00
C ASP A 47 -7.60 -8.65 30.68
N GLY A 48 -7.40 -9.54 29.69
CA GLY A 48 -8.39 -10.50 29.23
C GLY A 48 -9.22 -10.02 28.03
N PRO A 49 -10.26 -10.78 27.63
CA PRO A 49 -11.12 -10.39 26.53
C PRO A 49 -11.96 -9.18 26.90
N PHE A 50 -12.06 -8.21 25.99
CA PHE A 50 -12.91 -7.04 26.17
C PHE A 50 -14.36 -7.34 25.81
N THR A 51 -15.29 -6.57 26.38
CA THR A 51 -16.70 -6.65 25.97
C THR A 51 -16.83 -6.27 24.49
N PRO A 52 -17.49 -7.09 23.65
CA PRO A 52 -17.70 -6.76 22.25
C PRO A 52 -18.35 -5.39 22.09
N ALA A 53 -17.77 -4.54 21.24
CA ALA A 53 -18.30 -3.23 20.93
C ALA A 53 -18.64 -3.14 19.44
N THR A 54 -19.83 -2.63 19.14
CA THR A 54 -20.24 -2.31 17.77
C THR A 54 -20.50 -0.82 17.68
N ARG A 55 -19.82 -0.15 16.75
CA ARG A 55 -20.14 1.24 16.43
C ARG A 55 -21.37 1.29 15.53
N ALA A 56 -22.37 2.06 15.94
CA ALA A 56 -23.57 2.24 15.13
C ALA A 56 -23.20 2.85 13.77
N PHE A 57 -23.82 2.36 12.71
CA PHE A 57 -23.62 2.91 11.38
C PHE A 57 -24.11 4.37 11.33
N ASP A 58 -23.22 5.28 10.97
CA ASP A 58 -23.57 6.68 10.76
C ASP A 58 -24.27 6.85 9.41
N ARG A 59 -25.59 7.05 9.47
CA ARG A 59 -26.45 7.20 8.29
C ARG A 59 -26.19 8.50 7.51
N SER A 60 -25.42 9.44 8.05
CA SER A 60 -25.02 10.66 7.35
C SER A 60 -23.90 10.42 6.34
N LEU A 61 -23.18 9.29 6.44
CA LEU A 61 -22.09 8.94 5.53
C LEU A 61 -22.61 8.63 4.12
N ARG A 62 -21.91 9.16 3.11
CA ARG A 62 -22.15 8.80 1.72
C ARG A 62 -21.83 7.32 1.50
N GLN A 63 -22.76 6.61 0.88
CA GLN A 63 -22.57 5.22 0.49
C GLN A 63 -21.80 5.11 -0.82
N GLY A 64 -20.95 4.08 -0.90
CA GLY A 64 -20.10 3.82 -2.07
C GLY A 64 -18.90 4.75 -2.18
N SER A 65 -18.00 4.39 -3.10
CA SER A 65 -16.82 5.18 -3.44
C SER A 65 -16.66 5.14 -4.96
N GLU A 66 -16.53 6.30 -5.60
CA GLU A 66 -16.33 6.34 -7.05
C GLU A 66 -14.88 5.97 -7.37
N ASP A 67 -14.73 5.13 -8.39
CA ASP A 67 -13.42 4.76 -8.94
C ASP A 67 -12.70 5.99 -9.51
N VAL A 68 -11.40 6.09 -9.22
CA VAL A 68 -10.55 7.14 -9.82
C VAL A 68 -10.46 6.88 -11.33
N PRO A 69 -10.83 7.85 -12.18
CA PRO A 69 -10.83 7.64 -13.63
C PRO A 69 -9.40 7.44 -14.15
N LEU A 70 -9.20 6.57 -15.14
CA LEU A 70 -7.86 6.34 -15.74
C LEU A 70 -7.27 7.57 -16.44
N SER A 71 -8.07 8.61 -16.69
CA SER A 71 -7.62 9.93 -17.14
C SER A 71 -7.02 10.79 -16.03
N ASP A 72 -7.10 10.37 -14.77
CA ASP A 72 -6.44 11.06 -13.65
C ASP A 72 -4.92 11.08 -13.89
N PRO A 73 -4.25 12.25 -13.79
CA PRO A 73 -2.83 12.39 -14.08
C PRO A 73 -1.93 11.45 -13.26
N ARG A 74 -2.36 11.04 -12.05
CA ARG A 74 -1.60 10.10 -11.20
C ARG A 74 -1.55 8.69 -11.79
N LEU A 75 -2.48 8.35 -12.68
CA LEU A 75 -2.60 7.05 -13.33
C LEU A 75 -2.04 7.07 -14.77
N ALA A 76 -1.60 8.23 -15.25
CA ALA A 76 -1.15 8.40 -16.62
C ALA A 76 0.15 7.61 -16.88
N PRO A 77 0.26 6.89 -18.01
CA PRO A 77 1.50 6.22 -18.40
C PRO A 77 2.66 7.20 -18.52
N ARG A 78 3.89 6.75 -18.21
CA ARG A 78 5.08 7.58 -18.43
C ARG A 78 5.30 7.82 -19.94
N ALA A 79 5.65 9.07 -20.28
CA ALA A 79 5.44 9.62 -21.62
C ALA A 79 6.38 9.05 -22.70
N ARG A 80 7.63 8.71 -22.37
CA ARG A 80 8.71 8.08 -23.17
C ARG A 80 10.09 8.56 -22.65
N PRO A 81 11.20 7.84 -22.89
CA PRO A 81 11.34 6.52 -23.54
C PRO A 81 10.89 5.39 -22.56
N PRO A 82 11.20 4.07 -22.68
CA PRO A 82 10.60 3.02 -21.84
C PRO A 82 11.13 3.10 -20.39
N SER A 83 10.78 4.20 -19.75
CA SER A 83 11.13 4.54 -18.39
C SER A 83 10.31 3.65 -17.47
N PRO A 84 10.95 3.07 -16.45
CA PRO A 84 10.26 2.27 -15.45
C PRO A 84 9.07 3.02 -14.85
N GLU A 85 7.95 2.33 -14.77
CA GLU A 85 6.75 2.72 -14.03
C GLU A 85 6.28 1.56 -13.17
N GLN A 86 5.32 1.83 -12.27
CA GLN A 86 4.76 0.83 -11.36
C GLN A 86 5.86 0.19 -10.49
N ILE A 87 6.86 0.98 -10.10
CA ILE A 87 8.01 0.50 -9.33
C ILE A 87 7.55 0.08 -7.92
N ALA A 88 7.86 -1.15 -7.55
CA ALA A 88 7.49 -1.74 -6.26
C ALA A 88 8.64 -2.53 -5.63
N LEU A 89 8.70 -2.52 -4.30
CA LEU A 89 9.66 -3.27 -3.49
C LEU A 89 8.96 -4.40 -2.74
N ALA A 90 9.58 -5.56 -2.65
CA ALA A 90 9.11 -6.69 -1.84
C ALA A 90 10.27 -7.29 -1.02
N ALA A 91 9.99 -7.77 0.19
CA ALA A 91 10.98 -8.45 1.01
C ALA A 91 11.36 -9.79 0.38
N SER A 92 12.61 -10.19 0.56
CA SER A 92 12.98 -11.60 0.45
C SER A 92 12.71 -12.32 1.79
N ALA A 93 12.93 -13.64 1.87
CA ALA A 93 12.87 -14.35 3.16
C ALA A 93 14.05 -13.96 4.10
N ASP A 94 15.14 -13.46 3.52
CA ASP A 94 16.36 -13.02 4.21
C ASP A 94 16.41 -11.47 4.27
N PRO A 95 16.65 -10.85 5.45
CA PRO A 95 16.78 -9.38 5.60
C PRO A 95 17.93 -8.75 4.79
N SER A 96 18.90 -9.55 4.31
CA SER A 96 19.98 -9.12 3.43
C SER A 96 19.59 -9.13 1.94
N SER A 97 18.32 -9.39 1.63
CA SER A 97 17.82 -9.46 0.27
C SER A 97 16.48 -8.75 0.11
N LEU A 98 16.27 -8.17 -1.07
CA LEU A 98 15.07 -7.41 -1.42
C LEU A 98 14.80 -7.52 -2.91
N TRP A 99 13.53 -7.57 -3.30
CA TRP A 99 13.10 -7.54 -4.70
C TRP A 99 12.72 -6.13 -5.12
N VAL A 100 13.16 -5.75 -6.31
CA VAL A 100 12.71 -4.54 -7.02
C VAL A 100 11.99 -4.99 -8.28
N SER A 101 10.76 -4.51 -8.45
CA SER A 101 9.92 -4.81 -9.61
C SER A 101 9.45 -3.53 -10.29
N TRP A 102 9.26 -3.57 -11.60
CA TRP A 102 8.73 -2.45 -12.37
C TRP A 102 8.18 -2.92 -13.71
N VAL A 103 7.52 -2.02 -14.44
CA VAL A 103 7.01 -2.24 -15.80
C VAL A 103 7.68 -1.28 -16.78
N THR A 104 7.99 -1.76 -17.98
CA THR A 104 8.39 -0.92 -19.12
C THR A 104 7.52 -1.19 -20.35
N GLY A 105 7.45 -0.20 -21.24
CA GLY A 105 6.58 -0.29 -22.42
C GLY A 105 5.11 -0.08 -22.09
N ARG A 106 4.26 -0.06 -23.13
CA ARG A 106 2.82 0.15 -23.00
C ARG A 106 2.08 -1.17 -23.15
N ALA A 107 1.16 -1.41 -22.21
CA ALA A 107 0.16 -2.44 -22.38
C ALA A 107 -0.76 -2.16 -23.58
N GLN A 108 -1.37 -3.21 -24.10
CA GLN A 108 -2.28 -3.15 -25.25
C GLN A 108 -3.63 -3.72 -24.84
N VAL A 109 -4.70 -3.11 -25.35
CA VAL A 109 -6.09 -3.58 -25.21
C VAL A 109 -6.70 -3.63 -26.60
N GLY A 110 -7.32 -4.75 -26.96
CA GLY A 110 -7.95 -4.90 -28.27
C GLY A 110 -8.25 -6.35 -28.64
N SER A 111 -8.81 -6.54 -29.84
CA SER A 111 -9.07 -7.87 -30.40
C SER A 111 -7.80 -8.56 -30.91
N HIS A 112 -6.85 -7.78 -31.43
CA HIS A 112 -5.56 -8.26 -31.91
C HIS A 112 -4.44 -7.65 -31.07
N LEU A 113 -3.62 -8.50 -30.48
CA LEU A 113 -2.52 -8.11 -29.62
C LEU A 113 -1.21 -8.60 -30.21
N THR A 114 -0.14 -7.84 -29.99
CA THR A 114 1.23 -8.30 -30.22
C THR A 114 1.98 -8.17 -28.91
N PRO A 115 2.04 -9.23 -28.08
CA PRO A 115 2.79 -9.20 -26.83
C PRO A 115 4.21 -8.67 -27.05
N LEU A 116 4.68 -7.84 -26.12
CA LEU A 116 6.05 -7.34 -26.18
C LEU A 116 7.04 -8.49 -25.94
N ASP A 117 8.21 -8.41 -26.57
CA ASP A 117 9.31 -9.34 -26.31
C ASP A 117 10.01 -8.93 -24.98
N PRO A 118 9.90 -9.73 -23.91
CA PRO A 118 10.52 -9.39 -22.63
C PRO A 118 12.06 -9.40 -22.68
N THR A 119 12.66 -10.02 -23.71
CA THR A 119 14.12 -10.06 -23.88
C THR A 119 14.68 -8.80 -24.54
N ALA A 120 13.82 -7.95 -25.10
CA ALA A 120 14.20 -6.72 -25.79
C ALA A 120 14.62 -5.58 -24.85
N VAL A 121 14.35 -5.69 -23.54
CA VAL A 121 14.69 -4.68 -22.52
C VAL A 121 15.37 -5.36 -21.34
N ARG A 122 16.49 -4.81 -20.87
CA ARG A 122 17.23 -5.39 -19.73
C ARG A 122 16.53 -5.12 -18.40
N SER A 123 16.67 -6.07 -17.48
CA SER A 123 16.26 -5.93 -16.08
C SER A 123 17.47 -5.64 -15.20
N GLU A 124 17.86 -4.37 -15.04
CA GLU A 124 18.99 -3.96 -14.21
C GLU A 124 18.56 -3.10 -13.02
N VAL A 125 19.18 -3.32 -11.86
CA VAL A 125 19.09 -2.43 -10.70
C VAL A 125 20.48 -2.02 -10.28
N TRP A 126 20.74 -0.72 -10.38
CA TRP A 126 21.95 -0.06 -9.92
C TRP A 126 21.71 0.45 -8.51
N TYR A 127 22.53 0.08 -7.53
CA TYR A 127 22.29 0.42 -6.13
C TYR A 127 23.56 0.63 -5.29
N GLY A 128 23.41 1.35 -4.18
CA GLY A 128 24.46 1.59 -3.20
C GLY A 128 23.95 2.33 -1.97
N GLU A 129 24.82 2.53 -0.98
CA GLU A 129 24.46 3.17 0.30
C GLU A 129 24.58 4.68 0.29
N ARG A 130 25.12 5.23 -0.80
CA ARG A 130 25.25 6.67 -1.04
C ARG A 130 24.40 7.07 -2.24
N PRO A 131 23.82 8.28 -2.23
CA PRO A 131 23.17 8.82 -3.41
C PRO A 131 24.21 9.06 -4.50
N ALA A 132 23.81 8.99 -5.77
CA ALA A 132 24.69 9.21 -6.91
C ALA A 132 25.37 10.59 -6.89
N SER A 133 24.74 11.61 -6.28
CA SER A 133 25.35 12.94 -6.11
C SER A 133 26.55 12.96 -5.17
N ALA A 134 26.69 11.96 -4.29
CA ALA A 134 27.77 11.83 -3.31
C ALA A 134 28.80 10.75 -3.68
N ASP A 135 28.62 10.09 -4.82
CA ASP A 135 29.54 9.06 -5.32
C ASP A 135 30.08 9.45 -6.69
N THR A 136 31.39 9.72 -6.78
CA THR A 136 32.05 10.10 -8.03
C THR A 136 32.02 8.99 -9.10
N VAL A 137 31.71 7.75 -8.71
CA VAL A 137 31.62 6.57 -9.59
C VAL A 137 30.15 6.19 -9.89
N GLY A 138 29.17 6.83 -9.22
CA GLY A 138 27.76 6.43 -9.28
C GLY A 138 27.45 5.24 -8.36
N HIS A 139 26.37 4.50 -8.61
CA HIS A 139 26.03 3.33 -7.79
C HIS A 139 27.04 2.17 -8.02
N PRO A 140 27.68 1.65 -6.95
CA PRO A 140 28.77 0.67 -7.06
C PRO A 140 28.33 -0.74 -7.43
N HIS A 141 27.04 -1.08 -7.28
CA HIS A 141 26.53 -2.43 -7.52
C HIS A 141 25.46 -2.44 -8.60
N VAL A 142 25.46 -3.52 -9.40
CA VAL A 142 24.42 -3.80 -10.40
C VAL A 142 23.92 -5.22 -10.22
N ALA A 143 22.62 -5.37 -9.98
CA ALA A 143 21.93 -6.65 -10.02
C ALA A 143 21.16 -6.79 -11.34
N ARG A 144 21.03 -8.03 -11.81
CA ARG A 144 20.23 -8.38 -12.98
C ARG A 144 19.14 -9.39 -12.59
N GLY A 145 18.04 -9.38 -13.32
CA GLY A 145 16.93 -10.29 -13.06
C GLY A 145 16.20 -10.70 -14.34
N SER A 146 14.95 -11.14 -14.16
CA SER A 146 14.10 -11.63 -15.23
C SER A 146 13.11 -10.57 -15.70
N ALA A 147 12.48 -10.88 -16.83
CA ALA A 147 11.37 -10.11 -17.37
C ALA A 147 10.34 -11.05 -17.97
N GLU A 148 9.06 -10.66 -17.91
CA GLU A 148 7.94 -11.42 -18.45
C GLU A 148 6.83 -10.49 -18.94
N VAL A 149 5.88 -11.07 -19.66
CA VAL A 149 4.64 -10.42 -20.09
C VAL A 149 3.51 -11.40 -19.82
N TYR A 150 2.38 -10.92 -19.31
CA TYR A 150 1.16 -11.72 -19.24
C TYR A 150 0.10 -11.16 -20.18
N SER A 151 -0.86 -12.01 -20.51
CA SER A 151 -2.05 -11.62 -21.27
C SER A 151 -3.31 -12.04 -20.52
N GLN A 152 -4.39 -11.29 -20.77
CA GLN A 152 -5.75 -11.62 -20.36
C GLN A 152 -6.59 -11.81 -21.62
N LEU A 153 -6.91 -13.07 -21.93
CA LEU A 153 -7.46 -13.48 -23.22
C LEU A 153 -8.87 -14.06 -23.05
N TYR A 154 -9.81 -13.53 -23.83
CA TYR A 154 -11.22 -13.91 -23.80
C TYR A 154 -11.65 -14.44 -25.17
N PRO A 155 -11.92 -15.76 -25.31
CA PRO A 155 -12.34 -16.36 -26.58
C PRO A 155 -13.86 -16.18 -26.81
N TYR A 156 -14.41 -15.01 -26.50
CA TYR A 156 -15.84 -14.72 -26.59
C TYR A 156 -16.07 -13.51 -27.50
N PRO A 157 -17.03 -13.55 -28.45
CA PRO A 157 -17.32 -12.42 -29.31
C PRO A 157 -17.66 -11.15 -28.53
N GLY A 158 -17.05 -10.02 -28.93
CA GLY A 158 -17.29 -8.70 -28.33
C GLY A 158 -16.45 -8.39 -27.10
N LEU A 159 -15.74 -9.36 -26.51
CA LEU A 159 -14.79 -9.11 -25.42
C LEU A 159 -13.44 -8.66 -25.99
N LEU A 160 -12.77 -7.75 -25.28
CA LEU A 160 -11.42 -7.28 -25.62
C LEU A 160 -10.36 -8.04 -24.83
N ASN A 161 -9.24 -8.32 -25.47
CA ASN A 161 -8.07 -8.92 -24.83
C ASN A 161 -7.13 -7.83 -24.29
N TYR A 162 -6.23 -8.22 -23.40
CA TYR A 162 -5.14 -7.39 -22.90
C TYR A 162 -3.80 -8.13 -22.94
N THR A 163 -2.71 -7.41 -23.20
CA THR A 163 -1.34 -7.88 -22.93
C THR A 163 -0.54 -6.77 -22.26
N SER A 164 0.27 -7.12 -21.26
CA SER A 164 0.96 -6.15 -20.41
C SER A 164 2.11 -5.44 -21.09
N GLY A 165 2.63 -4.40 -20.44
CA GLY A 165 4.03 -4.03 -20.62
C GLY A 165 4.97 -5.16 -20.18
N VAL A 166 6.26 -4.99 -20.41
CA VAL A 166 7.27 -5.93 -19.89
C VAL A 166 7.41 -5.70 -18.39
N ILE A 167 7.16 -6.74 -17.60
CA ILE A 167 7.27 -6.73 -16.15
C ILE A 167 8.64 -7.29 -15.77
N HIS A 168 9.36 -6.60 -14.90
CA HIS A 168 10.71 -6.94 -14.51
C HIS A 168 10.77 -7.27 -13.02
N HIS A 169 11.57 -8.27 -12.66
CA HIS A 169 11.84 -8.65 -11.27
C HIS A 169 13.34 -8.83 -11.07
N VAL A 170 13.93 -8.05 -10.16
CA VAL A 170 15.36 -8.13 -9.83
C VAL A 170 15.52 -8.31 -8.32
N ARG A 171 16.22 -9.38 -7.93
CA ARG A 171 16.58 -9.65 -6.55
C ARG A 171 17.93 -9.04 -6.22
N LEU A 172 17.96 -8.20 -5.21
CA LEU A 172 19.16 -7.67 -4.57
C LEU A 172 19.57 -8.62 -3.44
N VAL A 173 20.88 -8.86 -3.28
CA VAL A 173 21.44 -9.77 -2.27
C VAL A 173 22.65 -9.12 -1.61
N GLY A 174 23.01 -9.57 -0.41
CA GLY A 174 24.15 -9.02 0.34
C GLY A 174 23.93 -7.61 0.88
N LEU A 175 22.67 -7.19 1.01
CA LEU A 175 22.31 -5.92 1.63
C LEU A 175 22.55 -5.98 3.14
N ARG A 176 22.96 -4.86 3.74
CA ARG A 176 22.99 -4.76 5.20
C ARG A 176 21.57 -4.51 5.73
N PRO A 177 21.14 -5.18 6.80
CA PRO A 177 19.87 -4.89 7.47
C PRO A 177 19.81 -3.46 8.03
N SER A 178 18.60 -2.93 8.24
CA SER A 178 18.37 -1.57 8.78
C SER A 178 19.18 -0.46 8.09
N THR A 179 19.48 -0.61 6.80
CA THR A 179 20.39 0.27 6.06
C THR A 179 19.66 0.90 4.88
N ARG A 180 19.92 2.20 4.66
CA ARG A 180 19.39 2.92 3.50
C ARG A 180 20.20 2.57 2.27
N TYR A 181 19.49 2.19 1.21
CA TYR A 181 20.05 2.01 -0.13
C TYR A 181 19.37 2.97 -1.09
N TYR A 182 20.15 3.55 -1.99
CA TYR A 182 19.73 4.32 -3.14
C TYR A 182 19.78 3.42 -4.37
N TYR A 183 18.82 3.57 -5.27
CA TYR A 183 18.75 2.72 -6.45
C TYR A 183 18.12 3.40 -7.66
N ARG A 184 18.47 2.86 -8.83
CA ARG A 184 17.83 3.11 -10.12
C ARG A 184 17.57 1.78 -10.80
N CYS A 185 16.38 1.58 -11.35
CA CYS A 185 16.04 0.37 -12.10
C CYS A 185 15.83 0.68 -13.58
N GLY A 186 15.84 -0.35 -14.44
CA GLY A 186 15.54 -0.24 -15.86
C GLY A 186 16.64 -0.82 -16.76
N ASP A 187 16.86 -0.18 -17.91
CA ASP A 187 17.86 -0.60 -18.89
C ASP A 187 18.89 0.51 -19.13
N SER A 188 20.12 0.30 -18.65
CA SER A 188 21.21 1.28 -18.79
C SER A 188 21.71 1.43 -20.23
N SER A 189 21.40 0.49 -21.13
CA SER A 189 21.78 0.58 -22.54
C SER A 189 20.89 1.53 -23.35
N LEU A 190 19.72 1.90 -22.81
CA LEU A 190 18.77 2.81 -23.44
C LEU A 190 18.92 4.22 -22.86
N LYS A 191 19.02 5.22 -23.73
CA LYS A 191 19.00 6.63 -23.30
C LYS A 191 17.67 6.94 -22.60
N GLY A 192 17.73 7.26 -21.30
CA GLY A 192 16.52 7.48 -20.47
C GLY A 192 15.78 6.20 -20.06
N GLY A 193 16.42 5.03 -20.21
CA GLY A 193 15.86 3.73 -19.82
C GLY A 193 15.99 3.40 -18.33
N LEU A 194 16.73 4.21 -17.56
CA LEU A 194 16.80 4.10 -16.10
C LEU A 194 15.79 5.04 -15.43
N SER A 195 15.23 4.61 -14.31
CA SER A 195 14.39 5.44 -13.44
C SER A 195 15.16 6.63 -12.87
N ASP A 196 14.42 7.59 -12.32
CA ASP A 196 14.97 8.53 -11.34
C ASP A 196 15.52 7.76 -10.13
N GLU A 197 16.49 8.36 -9.43
CA GLU A 197 17.04 7.78 -8.20
C GLU A 197 15.98 7.77 -7.09
N ARG A 198 15.90 6.64 -6.39
CA ARG A 198 15.00 6.41 -5.27
C ARG A 198 15.79 5.83 -4.12
N SER A 199 15.16 5.70 -2.95
CA SER A 199 15.78 5.00 -1.82
C SER A 199 14.76 4.19 -1.03
N PHE A 200 15.26 3.16 -0.37
CA PHE A 200 14.54 2.33 0.58
C PHE A 200 15.42 2.05 1.79
N VAL A 201 14.82 1.49 2.85
CA VAL A 201 15.54 1.00 4.03
C VAL A 201 15.23 -0.48 4.17
N THR A 202 16.27 -1.31 4.26
CA THR A 202 16.11 -2.75 4.51
C THR A 202 15.49 -3.02 5.88
N LEU A 203 14.78 -4.13 5.99
CA LEU A 203 14.18 -4.56 7.25
C LEU A 203 15.26 -4.91 8.29
N PRO A 204 14.95 -4.86 9.60
CA PRO A 204 15.88 -5.30 10.62
C PRO A 204 16.20 -6.80 10.50
N ALA A 205 17.40 -7.18 10.94
CA ALA A 205 17.77 -8.58 11.03
C ALA A 205 16.92 -9.30 12.10
N PRO A 206 16.65 -10.60 11.95
CA PRO A 206 16.00 -11.41 12.98
C PRO A 206 16.71 -11.31 14.32
N ALA A 207 16.04 -10.67 15.29
CA ALA A 207 16.45 -10.62 16.68
C ALA A 207 15.22 -10.38 17.58
N PRO A 208 15.20 -10.90 18.83
CA PRO A 208 14.07 -10.74 19.75
C PRO A 208 13.73 -9.29 20.13
N ASP A 209 14.62 -8.34 19.87
CA ASP A 209 14.51 -6.93 20.25
C ASP A 209 14.61 -5.98 19.04
N ALA A 210 14.65 -6.51 17.81
CA ALA A 210 14.71 -5.72 16.59
C ALA A 210 13.40 -5.86 15.82
N TYR A 211 12.68 -4.76 15.60
CA TYR A 211 11.37 -4.77 14.94
C TYR A 211 11.22 -3.64 13.92
N PRO A 212 10.48 -3.87 12.81
CA PRO A 212 10.02 -2.75 11.99
C PRO A 212 9.20 -1.80 12.87
N ARG A 213 9.45 -0.48 12.77
CA ARG A 213 8.78 0.51 13.64
C ARG A 213 7.26 0.46 13.51
N ARG A 214 6.78 0.30 12.27
CA ARG A 214 5.35 0.32 11.92
C ARG A 214 5.13 -0.65 10.77
N VAL A 215 4.23 -1.61 10.98
CA VAL A 215 3.73 -2.52 9.94
C VAL A 215 2.32 -2.04 9.59
N ALA A 216 2.16 -1.53 8.37
CA ALA A 216 0.84 -1.20 7.86
C ALA A 216 0.15 -2.46 7.38
N VAL A 217 -1.15 -2.60 7.65
CA VAL A 217 -1.99 -3.69 7.14
C VAL A 217 -3.20 -3.09 6.46
N VAL A 218 -3.44 -3.48 5.21
CA VAL A 218 -4.56 -3.03 4.39
C VAL A 218 -5.00 -4.17 3.49
N GLY A 219 -6.28 -4.30 3.22
CA GLY A 219 -6.85 -5.23 2.24
C GLY A 219 -7.94 -4.51 1.46
N ASP A 220 -8.41 -5.13 0.38
CA ASP A 220 -9.57 -4.64 -0.36
C ASP A 220 -9.40 -3.19 -0.86
N LEU A 221 -8.19 -2.85 -1.29
CA LEU A 221 -7.84 -1.45 -1.50
C LEU A 221 -8.63 -0.85 -2.66
N GLY A 222 -8.72 -1.56 -3.79
CA GLY A 222 -9.26 -1.04 -5.04
C GLY A 222 -8.58 0.26 -5.48
N LEU A 223 -9.26 1.04 -6.32
CA LEU A 223 -8.76 2.34 -6.78
C LEU A 223 -9.88 3.37 -6.88
N THR A 224 -10.30 3.84 -5.71
CA THR A 224 -11.42 4.78 -5.52
C THR A 224 -10.97 6.04 -4.78
N GLY A 225 -11.84 7.05 -4.68
CA GLY A 225 -11.59 8.24 -3.85
C GLY A 225 -11.23 7.87 -2.40
N ASN A 226 -11.95 6.92 -1.80
CA ASN A 226 -11.63 6.43 -0.45
C ASN A 226 -10.28 5.71 -0.40
N SER A 227 -9.93 4.93 -1.43
CA SER A 227 -8.62 4.28 -1.54
C SER A 227 -7.49 5.31 -1.50
N THR A 228 -7.67 6.48 -2.13
CA THR A 228 -6.69 7.59 -2.04
C THR A 228 -6.54 8.11 -0.62
N SER A 229 -7.63 8.25 0.13
CA SER A 229 -7.57 8.63 1.55
C SER A 229 -6.87 7.57 2.41
N THR A 230 -7.15 6.29 2.17
CA THR A 230 -6.48 5.19 2.88
C THR A 230 -4.98 5.22 2.64
N VAL A 231 -4.53 5.35 1.39
CA VAL A 231 -3.10 5.41 1.05
C VAL A 231 -2.44 6.68 1.57
N ASP A 232 -3.14 7.82 1.59
CA ASP A 232 -2.64 9.05 2.21
C ASP A 232 -2.41 8.86 3.72
N HIS A 233 -3.34 8.20 4.43
CA HIS A 233 -3.17 7.89 5.84
C HIS A 233 -2.03 6.89 6.06
N LEU A 234 -1.88 5.87 5.21
CA LEU A 234 -0.75 4.96 5.26
C LEU A 234 0.57 5.72 5.09
N ALA A 235 0.69 6.56 4.07
CA ALA A 235 1.89 7.34 3.79
C ALA A 235 2.25 8.30 4.93
N ARG A 236 1.27 8.99 5.52
CA ARG A 236 1.46 9.89 6.69
C ARG A 236 1.96 9.15 7.93
N ASN A 237 1.61 7.87 8.06
CA ASN A 237 2.06 7.05 9.17
C ASN A 237 3.47 6.48 8.99
N ASP A 238 4.19 6.77 7.90
CA ASP A 238 5.60 6.36 7.69
C ASP A 238 5.87 4.87 8.04
N PRO A 239 5.17 3.91 7.40
CA PRO A 239 5.35 2.49 7.69
C PRO A 239 6.73 2.02 7.22
N SER A 240 7.30 1.08 7.97
CA SER A 240 8.52 0.36 7.55
C SER A 240 8.21 -0.71 6.50
N MET A 241 6.99 -1.22 6.50
CA MET A 241 6.48 -2.18 5.51
C MET A 241 4.95 -2.17 5.45
N ILE A 242 4.39 -2.70 4.37
CA ILE A 242 2.96 -2.83 4.12
C ILE A 242 2.63 -4.29 3.88
N LEU A 243 1.59 -4.80 4.54
CA LEU A 243 0.92 -6.05 4.24
C LEU A 243 -0.38 -5.72 3.50
N MET A 244 -0.46 -6.14 2.24
CA MET A 244 -1.64 -6.06 1.38
C MET A 244 -2.36 -7.41 1.38
N VAL A 245 -3.51 -7.50 2.03
CA VAL A 245 -4.22 -8.76 2.26
C VAL A 245 -5.34 -9.01 1.25
N GLY A 246 -4.95 -9.16 -0.02
CA GLY A 246 -5.87 -9.50 -1.12
C GLY A 246 -6.68 -8.33 -1.66
N ASP A 247 -7.35 -8.60 -2.79
CA ASP A 247 -8.30 -7.73 -3.47
C ASP A 247 -7.72 -6.34 -3.81
N MET A 248 -6.67 -6.35 -4.63
CA MET A 248 -5.83 -5.18 -4.88
C MET A 248 -6.55 -4.14 -5.72
N THR A 249 -7.04 -4.51 -6.91
CA THR A 249 -7.39 -3.52 -7.94
C THR A 249 -8.86 -3.50 -8.32
N TYR A 250 -9.58 -4.59 -8.05
CA TYR A 250 -10.95 -4.79 -8.48
C TYR A 250 -11.13 -4.63 -10.01
N ALA A 251 -10.10 -4.96 -10.81
CA ALA A 251 -10.19 -4.91 -12.28
C ALA A 251 -11.32 -5.83 -12.82
N ASN A 252 -11.68 -6.89 -12.09
CA ASN A 252 -12.79 -7.79 -12.40
C ASN A 252 -14.20 -7.21 -12.09
N GLN A 253 -14.31 -5.95 -11.66
CA GLN A 253 -15.58 -5.22 -11.51
C GLN A 253 -15.93 -4.40 -12.76
N TYR A 254 -15.23 -4.66 -13.86
CA TYR A 254 -15.37 -3.96 -15.13
C TYR A 254 -15.56 -4.96 -16.27
N ARG A 255 -16.27 -4.53 -17.32
CA ARG A 255 -16.22 -5.22 -18.61
C ARG A 255 -14.88 -4.96 -19.29
N THR A 256 -14.48 -5.85 -20.19
CA THR A 256 -13.23 -5.76 -20.97
C THR A 256 -13.11 -4.48 -21.80
N THR A 257 -14.23 -3.86 -22.14
CA THR A 257 -14.31 -2.57 -22.84
C THR A 257 -14.07 -1.36 -21.93
N GLY A 258 -13.93 -1.58 -20.62
CA GLY A 258 -13.74 -0.53 -19.62
C GLY A 258 -15.05 0.19 -19.27
N GLY A 259 -14.98 1.52 -19.18
CA GLY A 259 -16.11 2.35 -18.76
C GLY A 259 -16.19 2.48 -17.24
N ARG A 260 -17.41 2.41 -16.69
CA ARG A 260 -17.65 2.52 -15.24
C ARG A 260 -17.67 1.13 -14.60
N GLY A 261 -16.88 0.93 -13.55
CA GLY A 261 -16.95 -0.26 -12.72
C GLY A 261 -18.28 -0.37 -11.99
N VAL A 262 -18.62 -1.58 -11.54
CA VAL A 262 -19.85 -1.85 -10.81
C VAL A 262 -19.55 -2.49 -9.45
N PRO A 263 -20.34 -2.23 -8.40
CA PRO A 263 -20.11 -2.84 -7.09
C PRO A 263 -20.34 -4.35 -7.09
N CYS A 264 -21.19 -4.85 -7.98
CA CYS A 264 -21.46 -6.26 -8.16
C CYS A 264 -21.52 -6.60 -9.66
N PHE A 265 -20.44 -7.19 -10.17
CA PHE A 265 -20.37 -7.63 -11.57
C PHE A 265 -21.49 -8.59 -11.95
N SER A 266 -21.72 -9.66 -11.17
CA SER A 266 -22.75 -10.67 -11.47
C SER A 266 -24.17 -10.10 -11.42
N CYS A 267 -24.42 -9.12 -10.56
CA CYS A 267 -25.71 -8.42 -10.49
C CYS A 267 -25.94 -7.52 -11.71
N SER A 268 -24.87 -6.89 -12.22
CA SER A 268 -24.95 -5.89 -13.29
C SER A 268 -24.85 -6.51 -14.68
N PHE A 269 -24.14 -7.63 -14.80
CA PHE A 269 -23.88 -8.37 -16.03
C PHE A 269 -24.18 -9.86 -15.84
N PRO A 270 -25.44 -10.23 -15.55
CA PRO A 270 -25.81 -11.62 -15.28
C PRO A 270 -25.60 -12.55 -16.48
N ASP A 271 -25.66 -11.98 -17.70
CA ASP A 271 -25.50 -12.72 -18.96
C ASP A 271 -24.06 -12.69 -19.50
N ALA A 272 -23.10 -12.17 -18.72
CA ALA A 272 -21.69 -12.19 -19.13
C ALA A 272 -21.19 -13.64 -19.28
N PRO A 273 -20.51 -13.99 -20.38
CA PRO A 273 -20.10 -15.38 -20.63
C PRO A 273 -19.01 -15.87 -19.67
N ILE A 274 -18.34 -14.94 -18.99
CA ILE A 274 -17.28 -15.18 -18.00
C ILE A 274 -17.19 -13.94 -17.08
N ARG A 275 -16.53 -14.06 -15.93
CA ARG A 275 -16.12 -12.92 -15.11
C ARG A 275 -15.04 -12.12 -15.86
N GLU A 276 -15.47 -11.08 -16.58
CA GLU A 276 -14.58 -10.16 -17.30
C GLU A 276 -13.66 -9.38 -16.35
N SER A 277 -12.59 -8.82 -16.90
CA SER A 277 -11.73 -7.87 -16.19
C SER A 277 -11.20 -6.80 -17.13
N TYR A 278 -11.07 -5.57 -16.62
CA TYR A 278 -10.44 -4.46 -17.32
C TYR A 278 -9.03 -4.22 -16.79
N GLN A 279 -8.09 -4.97 -17.35
CA GLN A 279 -6.69 -5.01 -16.92
C GLN A 279 -5.95 -3.66 -16.83
N PRO A 280 -6.28 -2.60 -17.60
CA PRO A 280 -5.70 -1.26 -17.38
C PRO A 280 -5.91 -0.70 -15.97
N ARG A 281 -6.86 -1.22 -15.18
CA ARG A 281 -6.99 -0.89 -13.75
C ARG A 281 -5.78 -1.35 -12.93
N TRP A 282 -5.16 -2.48 -13.30
CA TRP A 282 -3.90 -2.91 -12.69
C TRP A 282 -2.76 -1.93 -12.98
N ASP A 283 -2.64 -1.46 -14.22
CA ASP A 283 -1.60 -0.48 -14.58
C ASP A 283 -1.79 0.85 -13.84
N GLY A 284 -3.04 1.34 -13.79
CA GLY A 284 -3.39 2.52 -13.02
C GLY A 284 -3.08 2.35 -11.54
N TRP A 285 -3.47 1.22 -10.95
CA TRP A 285 -3.19 0.94 -9.54
C TRP A 285 -1.69 0.87 -9.24
N GLY A 286 -0.89 0.25 -10.11
CA GLY A 286 0.57 0.21 -9.97
C GLY A 286 1.19 1.60 -9.99
N ARG A 287 0.73 2.49 -10.89
CA ARG A 287 1.20 3.89 -10.96
C ARG A 287 0.75 4.71 -9.75
N PHE A 288 -0.48 4.47 -9.28
CA PHE A 288 -1.02 5.09 -8.07
C PHE A 288 -0.23 4.71 -6.81
N MET A 289 0.15 3.43 -6.69
CA MET A 289 0.89 2.92 -5.53
C MET A 289 2.39 3.19 -5.61
N GLU A 290 2.96 3.40 -6.80
CA GLU A 290 4.39 3.62 -7.02
C GLU A 290 5.03 4.61 -6.03
N PRO A 291 4.46 5.79 -5.72
CA PRO A 291 5.08 6.71 -4.78
C PRO A 291 5.41 6.06 -3.43
N LEU A 292 4.56 5.16 -2.94
CA LEU A 292 4.75 4.45 -1.68
C LEU A 292 5.52 3.13 -1.89
N ALA A 293 5.11 2.32 -2.86
CA ALA A 293 5.68 1.00 -3.12
C ALA A 293 7.13 1.05 -3.60
N SER A 294 7.60 2.15 -4.19
CA SER A 294 9.00 2.31 -4.62
C SER A 294 9.96 2.66 -3.47
N ARG A 295 9.48 2.79 -2.24
CA ARG A 295 10.31 3.17 -1.08
C ARG A 295 9.97 2.41 0.20
N VAL A 296 8.78 1.84 0.28
CA VAL A 296 8.33 0.97 1.37
C VAL A 296 8.07 -0.42 0.80
N THR A 297 8.67 -1.42 1.43
CA THR A 297 8.43 -2.83 1.11
C THR A 297 6.95 -3.19 1.26
N MET A 298 6.35 -3.76 0.23
CA MET A 298 4.95 -4.19 0.21
C MET A 298 4.87 -5.69 -0.08
N MET A 299 4.26 -6.43 0.83
CA MET A 299 4.01 -7.86 0.71
C MET A 299 2.55 -8.09 0.42
N VAL A 300 2.24 -8.92 -0.57
CA VAL A 300 0.88 -9.16 -1.08
C VAL A 300 0.47 -10.61 -0.88
N THR A 301 -0.78 -10.86 -0.53
CA THR A 301 -1.40 -12.17 -0.79
C THR A 301 -2.57 -11.98 -1.74
N GLU A 302 -3.00 -13.08 -2.33
CA GLU A 302 -4.13 -13.12 -3.26
C GLU A 302 -5.47 -13.04 -2.52
N GLY A 303 -6.46 -12.40 -3.15
CA GLY A 303 -7.86 -12.51 -2.77
C GLY A 303 -8.71 -13.02 -3.94
N ASN A 304 -10.02 -13.16 -3.75
CA ASN A 304 -10.89 -13.65 -4.83
C ASN A 304 -10.94 -12.70 -6.02
N HIS A 305 -10.66 -11.40 -5.84
CA HIS A 305 -10.67 -10.47 -6.96
C HIS A 305 -9.50 -10.66 -7.91
N GLU A 306 -8.44 -11.37 -7.49
CA GLU A 306 -7.29 -11.73 -8.32
C GLU A 306 -7.51 -13.01 -9.15
N ILE A 307 -8.57 -13.81 -8.90
CA ILE A 307 -8.83 -15.05 -9.65
C ILE A 307 -8.89 -14.79 -11.16
N GLU A 308 -9.57 -13.71 -11.57
CA GLU A 308 -9.62 -13.19 -12.96
C GLU A 308 -9.61 -14.28 -14.07
N PRO A 309 -10.63 -15.15 -14.11
CA PRO A 309 -10.62 -16.31 -14.99
C PRO A 309 -10.59 -15.90 -16.47
N GLN A 310 -9.78 -16.60 -17.26
CA GLN A 310 -9.60 -16.34 -18.70
C GLN A 310 -9.43 -17.62 -19.52
N GLY A 311 -9.35 -17.48 -20.84
CA GLY A 311 -9.30 -18.58 -21.77
C GLY A 311 -10.64 -19.31 -21.88
N HIS A 312 -10.63 -20.48 -22.53
CA HIS A 312 -11.84 -21.28 -22.69
C HIS A 312 -12.26 -21.85 -21.33
N GLY A 313 -13.44 -21.44 -20.84
CA GLY A 313 -13.99 -21.94 -19.59
C GLY A 313 -13.29 -21.44 -18.31
N GLY A 314 -12.45 -20.40 -18.40
CA GLY A 314 -11.79 -19.83 -17.21
C GLY A 314 -10.64 -20.67 -16.65
N ALA A 315 -9.99 -21.49 -17.48
CA ALA A 315 -8.95 -22.43 -17.07
C ALA A 315 -7.67 -21.77 -16.53
N VAL A 316 -7.40 -20.51 -16.89
CA VAL A 316 -6.26 -19.75 -16.37
C VAL A 316 -6.78 -18.70 -15.40
N THR A 317 -6.17 -18.64 -14.22
CA THR A 317 -6.53 -17.73 -13.13
C THR A 317 -5.28 -17.05 -12.59
N PHE A 318 -5.44 -15.92 -11.88
CA PHE A 318 -4.36 -15.20 -11.20
C PHE A 318 -3.21 -14.68 -12.07
N ALA A 319 -3.36 -14.65 -13.40
CA ALA A 319 -2.28 -14.27 -14.31
C ALA A 319 -1.69 -12.88 -14.00
N SER A 320 -2.55 -11.90 -13.68
CA SER A 320 -2.15 -10.55 -13.31
C SER A 320 -1.38 -10.52 -11.98
N TYR A 321 -1.90 -11.19 -10.94
CA TYR A 321 -1.26 -11.32 -9.63
C TYR A 321 0.12 -11.97 -9.72
N LEU A 322 0.18 -13.13 -10.38
CA LEU A 322 1.39 -13.93 -10.49
C LEU A 322 2.49 -13.20 -11.26
N ALA A 323 2.14 -12.45 -12.30
CA ALA A 323 3.13 -11.73 -13.10
C ALA A 323 3.57 -10.41 -12.46
N ARG A 324 2.70 -9.70 -11.72
CA ARG A 324 2.99 -8.32 -11.28
C ARG A 324 3.80 -8.21 -10.00
N PHE A 325 3.72 -9.22 -9.13
CA PHE A 325 4.33 -9.13 -7.80
C PHE A 325 5.48 -10.11 -7.62
N ALA A 326 6.58 -9.60 -7.09
CA ALA A 326 7.64 -10.41 -6.50
C ALA A 326 7.28 -10.74 -5.05
N VAL A 327 7.44 -12.00 -4.68
CA VAL A 327 7.29 -12.52 -3.31
C VAL A 327 8.37 -13.59 -3.10
N PRO A 328 8.78 -13.88 -1.85
CA PRO A 328 9.88 -14.79 -1.57
C PRO A 328 9.50 -16.28 -1.72
N SER A 329 8.89 -16.66 -2.84
CA SER A 329 8.34 -18.00 -3.04
C SER A 329 9.42 -19.09 -3.03
N GLU A 330 10.55 -18.84 -3.69
CA GLU A 330 11.67 -19.77 -3.70
C GLU A 330 12.44 -19.70 -2.38
N GLU A 331 12.66 -18.49 -1.85
CA GLU A 331 13.45 -18.27 -0.65
C GLU A 331 12.79 -18.79 0.62
N SER A 332 11.46 -18.81 0.66
CA SER A 332 10.70 -19.40 1.76
C SER A 332 10.46 -20.90 1.57
N GLY A 333 10.87 -21.47 0.43
CA GLY A 333 10.64 -22.87 0.08
C GLY A 333 9.18 -23.22 -0.26
N SER A 334 8.31 -22.23 -0.51
CA SER A 334 6.92 -22.51 -0.90
C SER A 334 6.77 -22.90 -2.37
N ASN A 335 7.71 -22.47 -3.23
CA ASN A 335 7.69 -22.64 -4.68
C ASN A 335 6.41 -22.11 -5.36
N THR A 336 5.68 -21.22 -4.68
CA THR A 336 4.48 -20.57 -5.21
C THR A 336 4.33 -19.17 -4.66
N LYS A 337 3.71 -18.28 -5.45
CA LYS A 337 3.39 -16.91 -5.03
C LYS A 337 2.09 -16.82 -4.23
N PHE A 338 1.33 -17.92 -4.10
CA PHE A 338 0.04 -17.92 -3.39
C PHE A 338 0.19 -17.96 -1.87
N PHE A 339 1.25 -18.61 -1.38
CA PHE A 339 1.60 -18.62 0.03
C PHE A 339 3.12 -18.65 0.18
N TYR A 340 3.63 -18.00 1.21
CA TYR A 340 5.06 -17.87 1.48
C TYR A 340 5.28 -17.31 2.89
N SER A 341 6.53 -17.30 3.34
CA SER A 341 6.91 -16.68 4.62
C SER A 341 8.16 -15.82 4.48
N PHE A 342 8.34 -14.90 5.42
CA PHE A 342 9.54 -14.05 5.49
C PHE A 342 9.71 -13.50 6.91
N ASN A 343 10.92 -13.03 7.21
CA ASN A 343 11.22 -12.39 8.49
C ASN A 343 11.35 -10.88 8.34
N ALA A 344 10.85 -10.14 9.32
CA ALA A 344 11.07 -8.70 9.46
C ALA A 344 11.43 -8.39 10.90
N GLY A 345 12.73 -8.28 11.20
CA GLY A 345 13.18 -8.30 12.58
C GLY A 345 12.76 -9.59 13.29
N GLY A 346 12.38 -9.50 14.56
CA GLY A 346 11.87 -10.61 15.38
C GLY A 346 10.46 -11.09 15.04
N ILE A 347 9.92 -10.76 13.86
CA ILE A 347 8.59 -11.22 13.40
C ILE A 347 8.78 -12.20 12.25
N HIS A 348 8.19 -13.39 12.40
CA HIS A 348 8.03 -14.36 11.32
C HIS A 348 6.62 -14.21 10.73
N PHE A 349 6.52 -13.74 9.50
CA PHE A 349 5.26 -13.60 8.78
C PHE A 349 4.99 -14.84 7.93
N ILE A 350 3.75 -15.32 7.95
CA ILE A 350 3.24 -16.37 7.06
C ILE A 350 2.05 -15.77 6.31
N MET A 351 2.18 -15.67 4.98
CA MET A 351 1.12 -15.27 4.08
C MET A 351 0.49 -16.55 3.52
N LEU A 352 -0.77 -16.82 3.87
CA LEU A 352 -1.52 -17.97 3.37
C LEU A 352 -2.47 -17.52 2.26
N GLY A 353 -2.62 -18.35 1.23
CA GLY A 353 -3.62 -18.15 0.18
C GLY A 353 -4.94 -18.84 0.55
N ALA A 354 -6.05 -18.13 0.44
CA ALA A 354 -7.38 -18.65 0.75
C ALA A 354 -8.04 -19.34 -0.45
N TYR A 355 -7.52 -19.13 -1.66
CA TYR A 355 -8.10 -19.61 -2.92
C TYR A 355 -7.22 -20.63 -3.64
N VAL A 356 -6.36 -21.31 -2.88
CA VAL A 356 -5.57 -22.46 -3.31
C VAL A 356 -5.87 -23.68 -2.44
N ASP A 357 -5.52 -24.88 -2.92
CA ASP A 357 -5.75 -26.11 -2.16
C ASP A 357 -4.98 -26.07 -0.82
N TYR A 358 -5.73 -26.09 0.28
CA TYR A 358 -5.23 -26.14 1.66
C TYR A 358 -5.36 -27.54 2.29
N ASN A 359 -5.91 -28.51 1.55
CA ASN A 359 -6.10 -29.89 2.02
C ASN A 359 -4.94 -30.83 1.65
N ARG A 360 -4.01 -30.42 0.77
CA ARG A 360 -2.84 -31.21 0.38
C ARG A 360 -1.56 -30.40 0.56
N THR A 361 -0.54 -31.01 1.17
CA THR A 361 0.83 -30.49 1.14
C THR A 361 1.27 -30.40 -0.32
N GLY A 362 1.51 -29.18 -0.79
CA GLY A 362 1.58 -28.83 -2.21
C GLY A 362 2.62 -29.60 -3.03
N ASN A 363 2.15 -30.18 -4.13
CA ASN A 363 2.80 -30.13 -5.44
C ASN A 363 1.71 -29.59 -6.38
N ILE A 364 1.78 -28.31 -6.75
CA ILE A 364 0.94 -27.69 -7.78
C ILE A 364 1.71 -27.71 -9.08
#